data_AF-A0A5N7U2J4-F1
#
_entry.id   AF-A0A5N7U2J4-F1
#
_cell.length_a   1.000
_cell.length_b   1.000
_cell.length_c   1.000
_cell.angle_alpha   90.00
_cell.angle_beta   90.00
_cell.angle_gamma   90.00
#
_symmetry.space_group_name_H-M   'P 1'
#
loop_
_entity.id
_entity.type
_entity.pdbx_description
1 polymer ?
#
loop_
_entity_poly.entity_id
_entity_poly.type
_entity_poly.pdbx_seq_one_letter_code
_entity_poly.pdbx_strand_id
1 'polypeptide(L)'
;MKKLLFFIFLLLLFSCKKEIKETLDNNYYKKARICRDSKHSDSAFYYYNLAKNEYLKINDSLGVGNSLVNMALIQTDKGDFYGGIESSFEANKFLRRENDSIFRNRLATNYNNIGLAFHFLKDFEKSSFFTLKLYNILILPKINYFVITILVMYL
;
A
#
# COMPACT_ATOMS: atom_id res chain seq x y z
N MET A 1 -10.70 -16.28 43.23
CA MET A 1 -10.48 -14.99 42.52
C MET A 1 -9.23 -15.00 41.65
N LYS A 2 -8.04 -15.40 42.14
CA LYS A 2 -6.80 -15.47 41.34
C LYS A 2 -6.87 -16.39 40.10
N LYS A 3 -7.56 -17.53 40.20
CA LYS A 3 -7.78 -18.46 39.07
C LYS A 3 -8.69 -17.90 37.97
N LEU A 4 -9.61 -16.98 38.32
CA LEU A 4 -10.52 -16.32 37.38
C LEU A 4 -9.77 -15.22 36.59
N LEU A 5 -8.92 -14.45 37.28
CA LEU A 5 -7.99 -13.49 36.67
C LEU A 5 -7.02 -14.15 35.69
N PHE A 6 -6.51 -15.35 36.02
CA PHE A 6 -5.65 -16.13 35.13
C PHE A 6 -6.37 -16.58 33.86
N PHE A 7 -7.66 -16.93 33.96
CA PHE A 7 -8.48 -17.33 32.81
C PHE A 7 -8.79 -16.16 31.87
N ILE A 8 -9.03 -14.97 32.42
CA ILE A 8 -9.21 -13.72 31.64
C ILE A 8 -7.91 -13.35 30.92
N PHE A 9 -6.75 -13.51 31.57
CA PHE A 9 -5.45 -13.29 30.95
C PHE A 9 -5.18 -14.26 29.78
N LEU A 10 -5.60 -15.54 29.90
CA LEU A 10 -5.47 -16.51 28.81
C LEU A 10 -6.38 -16.18 27.60
N LEU A 11 -7.57 -15.64 27.83
CA LEU A 11 -8.50 -15.24 26.76
C LEU A 11 -7.97 -14.04 25.95
N LEU A 12 -7.18 -13.16 26.58
CA LEU A 12 -6.53 -12.03 25.89
C LEU A 12 -5.39 -12.48 24.95
N LEU A 13 -4.77 -13.63 25.20
CA LEU A 13 -3.67 -14.16 24.36
C LEU A 13 -4.15 -14.79 23.05
N PHE A 14 -5.42 -15.21 22.96
CA PHE A 14 -5.99 -15.84 21.76
C PHE A 14 -6.81 -14.90 20.87
N SER A 15 -7.03 -13.64 21.27
CA SER A 15 -7.91 -12.70 20.56
C SER A 15 -7.27 -12.12 19.27
N CYS A 16 -5.96 -12.31 19.06
CA CYS A 16 -5.26 -11.75 17.90
C CYS A 16 -4.81 -12.84 16.92
N LYS A 17 -5.76 -13.54 16.30
CA LYS A 17 -5.49 -14.14 14.99
C LYS A 17 -5.64 -13.04 13.95
N LYS A 18 -4.51 -12.46 13.53
CA LYS A 18 -4.47 -11.62 12.34
C LYS A 18 -4.87 -12.53 11.18
N GLU A 19 -6.09 -12.38 10.66
CA GLU A 19 -6.46 -12.97 9.38
C GLU A 19 -5.46 -12.43 8.36
N ILE A 20 -4.45 -13.23 8.03
CA ILE A 20 -3.66 -13.01 6.84
C ILE A 20 -4.67 -13.28 5.74
N LYS A 21 -5.25 -12.20 5.20
CA LYS A 21 -6.01 -12.27 3.97
C LYS A 21 -5.01 -12.74 2.92
N GLU A 22 -4.95 -14.05 2.71
CA GLU A 22 -4.12 -14.65 1.68
C GLU A 22 -4.47 -13.90 0.40
N THR A 23 -3.48 -13.16 -0.12
CA THR A 23 -3.59 -12.61 -1.46
C THR A 23 -3.87 -13.80 -2.36
N LEU A 24 -5.04 -13.81 -3.02
CA LEU A 24 -5.38 -14.84 -3.99
C LEU A 24 -4.16 -15.11 -4.87
N ASP A 25 -3.83 -16.39 -5.03
CA ASP A 25 -2.75 -16.83 -5.88
C ASP A 25 -3.06 -16.48 -7.35
N ASN A 26 -2.76 -15.24 -7.71
CA ASN A 26 -2.99 -14.71 -9.04
C ASN A 26 -1.75 -14.99 -9.88
N ASN A 27 -1.89 -15.96 -10.79
CA ASN A 27 -0.82 -16.35 -11.70
C ASN A 27 -0.32 -15.18 -12.57
N TYR A 28 -1.19 -14.25 -12.97
CA TYR A 28 -0.75 -13.05 -13.69
C TYR A 28 0.09 -12.14 -12.81
N TYR A 29 -0.28 -11.94 -11.54
CA TYR A 29 0.53 -11.11 -10.63
C TYR A 29 1.91 -11.73 -10.39
N LYS A 30 1.98 -13.07 -10.26
CA LYS A 30 3.26 -13.82 -10.19
C LYS A 30 4.10 -13.61 -11.45
N LYS A 31 3.52 -13.80 -12.64
CA LYS A 31 4.19 -13.55 -13.93
C LYS A 31 4.66 -12.10 -14.05
N ALA A 32 3.83 -11.13 -13.67
CA ALA A 32 4.17 -9.71 -13.70
C ALA A 32 5.41 -9.40 -12.85
N ARG A 33 5.48 -9.97 -11.63
CA ARG A 33 6.66 -9.86 -10.77
C ARG A 33 7.91 -10.47 -11.41
N ILE A 34 7.80 -11.68 -11.96
CA ILE A 34 8.93 -12.33 -12.65
C ILE A 34 9.43 -11.46 -13.81
N CYS A 35 8.52 -10.95 -14.65
CA CYS A 35 8.88 -10.04 -15.75
C CYS A 35 9.55 -8.76 -15.24
N ARG A 36 8.99 -8.13 -14.20
CA ARG A 36 9.54 -6.90 -13.60
C ARG A 36 10.94 -7.14 -13.05
N ASP A 37 11.11 -8.20 -12.26
CA ASP A 37 12.39 -8.54 -11.63
C ASP A 37 13.44 -8.94 -12.69
N SER A 38 12.99 -9.45 -13.85
CA SER A 38 13.81 -9.72 -15.04
C SER A 38 13.97 -8.51 -15.98
N LYS A 39 13.54 -7.31 -15.57
CA LYS A 39 13.60 -6.06 -16.35
C LYS A 39 12.82 -6.04 -17.68
N HIS A 40 11.87 -6.96 -17.86
CA HIS A 40 10.92 -6.96 -18.98
C HIS A 40 9.69 -6.11 -18.63
N SER A 41 9.88 -4.79 -18.55
CA SER A 41 8.87 -3.83 -18.07
C SER A 41 7.54 -3.90 -18.83
N ASP A 42 7.56 -4.05 -20.15
CA ASP A 42 6.33 -4.06 -20.96
C ASP A 42 5.48 -5.30 -20.67
N SER A 43 6.13 -6.48 -20.61
CA SER A 43 5.49 -7.73 -20.18
C SER A 43 4.99 -7.65 -18.74
N ALA A 44 5.75 -7.02 -17.85
CA ALA A 44 5.34 -6.81 -16.47
C ALA A 44 4.08 -5.95 -16.39
N PHE A 45 4.05 -4.83 -17.12
CA PHE A 45 2.89 -3.94 -17.22
C PHE A 45 1.66 -4.68 -17.73
N TYR A 46 1.80 -5.43 -18.84
CA TYR A 46 0.74 -6.25 -19.40
C TYR A 46 0.16 -7.23 -18.37
N TYR A 47 1.01 -7.98 -17.68
CA TYR A 47 0.55 -8.95 -16.69
C TYR A 47 -0.01 -8.30 -15.42
N TYR A 48 0.49 -7.15 -14.99
CA TYR A 48 -0.14 -6.40 -13.90
C TYR A 48 -1.54 -5.92 -14.29
N ASN A 49 -1.77 -5.50 -15.53
CA ASN A 49 -3.10 -5.12 -15.99
C ASN A 49 -4.07 -6.33 -16.01
N LEU A 50 -3.61 -7.50 -16.44
CA LEU A 50 -4.41 -8.73 -16.34
C LEU A 50 -4.72 -9.10 -14.88
N ALA A 51 -3.72 -9.01 -13.99
CA ALA A 51 -3.91 -9.25 -12.56
C ALA A 51 -4.92 -8.28 -11.95
N LYS A 52 -4.84 -6.98 -12.30
CA LYS A 52 -5.80 -5.94 -11.89
C LYS A 52 -7.24 -6.36 -12.20
N ASN A 53 -7.49 -6.81 -13.43
CA ASN A 53 -8.83 -7.19 -13.87
C ASN A 53 -9.36 -8.42 -13.12
N GLU A 54 -8.52 -9.42 -12.85
CA GLU A 54 -8.90 -10.57 -12.04
C GLU A 54 -9.21 -10.18 -10.59
N TYR A 55 -8.40 -9.32 -9.98
CA TYR A 55 -8.66 -8.82 -8.62
C TYR A 55 -9.93 -7.95 -8.55
N LEU A 56 -10.25 -7.19 -9.61
CA LEU A 56 -11.50 -6.44 -9.70
C LEU A 56 -12.72 -7.36 -9.66
N LYS A 57 -12.71 -8.47 -10.41
CA LYS A 57 -13.83 -9.44 -10.47
C LYS A 57 -14.20 -10.01 -9.10
N ILE A 58 -13.20 -10.17 -8.22
CA ILE A 58 -13.39 -10.74 -6.88
C ILE A 58 -13.41 -9.69 -5.76
N ASN A 59 -13.47 -8.40 -6.12
CA ASN A 59 -13.45 -7.27 -5.18
C ASN A 59 -12.23 -7.26 -4.24
N ASP A 60 -11.07 -7.76 -4.71
CA ASP A 60 -9.82 -7.66 -3.96
C ASP A 60 -9.15 -6.30 -4.18
N SER A 61 -9.60 -5.32 -3.41
CA SER A 61 -9.07 -3.96 -3.43
C SER A 61 -7.55 -3.88 -3.21
N LEU A 62 -6.95 -4.80 -2.44
CA LEU A 62 -5.50 -4.79 -2.24
C LEU A 62 -4.77 -5.26 -3.49
N GLY A 63 -5.24 -6.35 -4.11
CA GLY A 63 -4.70 -6.87 -5.36
C GLY A 63 -4.80 -5.87 -6.51
N VAL A 64 -5.94 -5.18 -6.62
CA VAL A 64 -6.15 -4.09 -7.60
C VAL A 64 -5.15 -2.96 -7.36
N GLY A 65 -5.12 -2.43 -6.12
CA GLY A 65 -4.20 -1.35 -5.75
C GLY A 65 -2.73 -1.73 -5.97
N ASN A 66 -2.34 -2.94 -5.61
CA ASN A 66 -0.98 -3.46 -5.83
C ASN A 66 -0.61 -3.51 -7.31
N SER A 67 -1.52 -3.95 -8.16
CA SER A 67 -1.28 -4.05 -9.60
C SER A 67 -1.10 -2.67 -10.22
N LEU A 68 -1.99 -1.73 -9.87
CA LEU A 68 -1.92 -0.34 -10.33
C LEU A 68 -0.66 0.39 -9.86
N VAL A 69 -0.25 0.22 -8.60
CA VAL A 69 1.01 0.82 -8.10
C VAL A 69 2.21 0.33 -8.89
N ASN A 70 2.29 -0.97 -9.22
CA ASN A 70 3.39 -1.49 -10.02
C ASN A 70 3.34 -0.99 -11.47
N MET A 71 2.15 -0.88 -12.07
CA MET A 71 1.98 -0.27 -13.38
C MET A 71 2.47 1.18 -13.39
N ALA A 72 2.07 1.96 -12.37
CA ALA A 72 2.47 3.34 -12.20
C ALA A 72 3.99 3.52 -12.07
N LEU A 73 4.65 2.65 -11.29
CA LEU A 73 6.12 2.64 -11.17
C LEU A 73 6.80 2.36 -12.52
N ILE A 74 6.31 1.35 -13.26
CA ILE A 74 6.85 1.02 -14.59
C ILE A 74 6.72 2.20 -15.56
N GLN A 75 5.57 2.88 -15.57
CA GLN A 75 5.35 4.04 -16.44
C GLN A 75 6.30 5.18 -16.09
N THR A 76 6.38 5.55 -14.80
CA THR A 76 7.31 6.59 -14.32
C THR A 76 8.76 6.24 -14.68
N ASP A 77 9.19 5.00 -14.46
CA ASP A 77 10.55 4.54 -14.76
C ASP A 77 10.87 4.61 -16.27
N LYS A 78 9.85 4.48 -17.12
CA LYS A 78 9.96 4.61 -18.59
C LYS A 78 9.81 6.03 -19.11
N GLY A 79 9.59 7.01 -18.23
CA GLY A 79 9.38 8.41 -18.59
C GLY A 79 7.94 8.78 -18.95
N ASP A 80 6.99 7.83 -18.86
CA ASP A 80 5.56 8.11 -18.95
C ASP A 80 5.04 8.65 -17.60
N PHE A 81 5.43 9.87 -17.28
CA PHE A 81 5.12 10.48 -15.98
C PHE A 81 3.61 10.73 -15.81
N TYR A 82 2.91 11.14 -16.88
CA TYR A 82 1.47 11.37 -16.82
C TYR A 82 0.70 10.06 -16.66
N GLY A 83 1.06 9.00 -17.41
CA GLY A 83 0.45 7.68 -17.22
C GLY A 83 0.77 7.10 -15.85
N GLY A 84 1.99 7.30 -15.33
CA GLY A 84 2.36 6.94 -13.97
C GLY A 84 1.46 7.63 -12.92
N ILE A 85 1.22 8.93 -13.07
CA ILE A 85 0.32 9.70 -12.20
C ILE A 85 -1.13 9.18 -12.28
N GLU A 86 -1.62 8.91 -13.48
CA GLU A 86 -2.99 8.40 -13.70
C GLU A 86 -3.20 7.05 -13.02
N SER A 87 -2.32 6.07 -13.29
CA SER A 87 -2.34 4.74 -12.66
C SER A 87 -2.24 4.86 -11.14
N SER A 88 -1.40 5.75 -10.63
CA SER A 88 -1.29 6.02 -9.21
C SER A 88 -2.59 6.59 -8.62
N PHE A 89 -3.26 7.55 -9.27
CA PHE A 89 -4.54 8.05 -8.78
C PHE A 89 -5.66 7.01 -8.85
N GLU A 90 -5.65 6.13 -9.85
CA GLU A 90 -6.54 4.95 -9.86
C GLU A 90 -6.27 4.06 -8.65
N ALA A 91 -5.00 3.78 -8.33
CA ALA A 91 -4.63 2.94 -7.17
C ALA A 91 -5.16 3.49 -5.83
N ASN A 92 -5.15 4.82 -5.65
CA ASN A 92 -5.65 5.45 -4.42
C ASN A 92 -7.14 5.17 -4.16
N LYS A 93 -7.94 4.93 -5.21
CA LYS A 93 -9.36 4.56 -5.08
C LYS A 93 -9.54 3.20 -4.38
N PHE A 94 -8.54 2.33 -4.48
CA PHE A 94 -8.55 0.99 -3.91
C PHE A 94 -7.74 0.86 -2.62
N LEU A 95 -6.76 1.75 -2.38
CA LEU A 95 -5.89 1.72 -1.20
C LEU A 95 -6.45 2.53 -0.02
N ARG A 96 -7.74 2.39 0.29
CA ARG A 96 -8.46 3.26 1.25
C ARG A 96 -8.35 2.89 2.73
N ARG A 97 -7.74 1.75 3.06
CA ARG A 97 -7.67 1.24 4.46
C ARG A 97 -6.39 1.69 5.16
N GLU A 98 -6.29 2.96 5.49
CA GLU A 98 -5.11 3.52 6.16
C GLU A 98 -4.87 2.99 7.58
N ASN A 99 -5.80 2.26 8.19
CA ASN A 99 -5.54 1.59 9.47
C ASN A 99 -4.80 0.25 9.31
N ASP A 100 -4.82 -0.33 8.10
CA ASP A 100 -4.09 -1.55 7.77
C ASP A 100 -2.66 -1.23 7.32
N SER A 101 -1.68 -1.90 7.92
CA SER A 101 -0.26 -1.63 7.65
C SER A 101 0.15 -1.92 6.20
N ILE A 102 -0.44 -2.93 5.56
CA ILE A 102 -0.12 -3.31 4.18
C ILE A 102 -0.68 -2.24 3.25
N PHE A 103 -1.94 -1.83 3.45
CA PHE A 103 -2.55 -0.75 2.69
C PHE A 103 -1.78 0.57 2.85
N ARG A 104 -1.43 0.96 4.08
CA ARG A 104 -0.62 2.16 4.34
C ARG A 104 0.71 2.14 3.60
N ASN A 105 1.46 1.04 3.71
CA ASN A 105 2.76 0.95 3.07
C ASN A 105 2.64 1.07 1.55
N ARG A 106 1.60 0.46 0.96
CA ARG A 106 1.37 0.56 -0.48
C ARG A 106 0.90 1.94 -0.92
N LEU A 107 0.05 2.59 -0.14
CA LEU A 107 -0.36 3.97 -0.37
C LEU A 107 0.83 4.94 -0.28
N ALA A 108 1.73 4.72 0.68
CA ALA A 108 2.97 5.48 0.79
C ALA A 108 3.88 5.27 -0.43
N THR A 109 4.10 4.03 -0.89
CA THR A 109 4.82 3.77 -2.15
C THR A 109 4.19 4.51 -3.32
N ASN A 110 2.87 4.53 -3.38
CA ASN A 110 2.14 5.20 -4.45
C ASN A 110 2.33 6.72 -4.43
N TYR A 111 2.21 7.36 -3.26
CA TYR A 111 2.48 8.80 -3.14
C TYR A 111 3.94 9.16 -3.44
N ASN A 112 4.89 8.27 -3.13
CA ASN A 112 6.28 8.45 -3.56
C ASN A 112 6.37 8.53 -5.08
N ASN A 113 5.70 7.61 -5.80
CA ASN A 113 5.68 7.58 -7.25
C ASN A 113 5.07 8.86 -7.84
N ILE A 114 3.94 9.33 -7.31
CA ILE A 114 3.31 10.58 -7.76
C ILE A 114 4.26 11.77 -7.55
N GLY A 115 4.89 11.87 -6.37
CA GLY A 115 5.86 12.92 -6.08
C GLY A 115 7.05 12.89 -7.05
N LEU A 116 7.60 11.70 -7.31
CA LEU A 116 8.70 11.50 -8.25
C LEU A 116 8.30 11.89 -9.69
N ALA A 117 7.12 11.49 -10.15
CA ALA A 117 6.62 11.86 -11.47
C ALA A 117 6.47 13.38 -11.63
N PHE A 118 5.90 14.07 -10.64
CA PHE A 118 5.83 15.54 -10.65
C PHE A 118 7.20 16.21 -10.59
N HIS A 119 8.15 15.63 -9.84
CA HIS A 119 9.53 16.12 -9.81
C HIS A 119 10.16 16.09 -11.22
N PHE A 120 9.99 14.99 -11.97
CA PHE A 120 10.49 14.90 -13.33
C PHE A 120 9.80 15.87 -14.29
N LEU A 121 8.50 16.12 -14.08
CA LEU A 121 7.72 17.14 -14.79
C LEU A 121 8.04 18.58 -14.36
N LYS A 122 8.98 18.79 -13.41
CA LYS A 122 9.36 20.10 -12.85
C LYS A 122 8.24 20.83 -12.11
N ASP A 123 7.19 20.12 -11.72
CA ASP A 123 6.13 20.63 -10.85
C ASP A 123 6.53 20.37 -9.38
N PHE A 124 7.43 21.21 -8.87
CA PHE A 124 8.02 21.02 -7.55
C PHE A 124 7.04 21.27 -6.40
N GLU A 125 6.00 22.07 -6.64
CA GLU A 125 4.92 22.31 -5.67
C GLU A 125 4.14 21.00 -5.45
N LYS A 126 3.66 20.38 -6.54
CA LYS A 126 2.95 19.10 -6.42
C LYS A 126 3.86 17.98 -5.94
N SER A 127 5.12 17.94 -6.38
CA SER A 127 6.12 17.00 -5.85
C SER A 127 6.19 17.08 -4.32
N SER A 128 6.41 18.28 -3.78
CA SER A 128 6.50 18.51 -2.33
C SER A 128 5.21 18.12 -1.60
N PHE A 129 4.05 18.45 -2.18
CA PHE A 129 2.75 18.08 -1.62
C PHE A 129 2.59 16.56 -1.46
N PHE A 130 2.96 15.77 -2.47
CA PHE A 130 2.85 14.31 -2.39
C PHE A 130 3.92 13.68 -1.49
N THR A 131 5.11 14.26 -1.41
CA THR A 131 6.13 13.87 -0.43
C THR A 131 5.62 14.08 1.01
N LEU A 132 4.94 15.20 1.29
CA LEU A 132 4.32 15.44 2.60
C LEU A 132 3.19 14.45 2.90
N LYS A 133 2.35 14.10 1.92
CA LYS A 133 1.32 13.06 2.08
C LYS A 133 1.92 11.70 2.46
N LEU A 134 3.01 11.30 1.81
CA LEU A 134 3.75 10.09 2.15
C LEU A 134 4.25 10.13 3.60
N TYR A 135 4.89 11.23 4.00
CA TYR A 135 5.42 11.42 5.36
C TYR A 135 4.29 11.27 6.39
N ASN A 136 3.15 11.93 6.14
CA ASN A 136 1.99 11.88 7.01
C ASN A 136 1.45 10.46 7.20
N ILE A 137 1.45 9.62 6.17
CA ILE A 137 0.98 8.23 6.29
C ILE A 137 1.94 7.36 7.10
N LEU A 138 3.25 7.55 6.96
CA LEU A 138 4.24 6.66 7.57
C LEU A 138 4.57 7.02 9.03
N ILE A 139 4.51 8.30 9.39
CA ILE A 139 5.11 8.82 10.62
C ILE A 139 4.08 9.35 11.60
N LEU A 140 3.11 10.17 11.17
CA LEU A 140 2.14 10.78 12.09
C LEU A 140 1.29 9.78 12.89
N PRO A 141 0.83 8.63 12.34
CA PRO A 141 0.07 7.66 13.11
C PRO A 141 0.91 7.12 14.28
N LYS A 142 2.20 6.85 14.05
CA LYS A 142 3.10 6.28 15.07
C LYS A 142 3.35 7.25 16.22
N ILE A 143 3.45 8.55 15.92
CA ILE A 143 3.67 9.59 16.93
C ILE A 143 2.44 9.74 17.83
N ASN A 144 1.23 9.77 17.26
CA ASN A 144 0.01 9.88 18.06
C ASN A 144 -0.19 8.68 18.99
N TYR A 145 0.09 7.45 18.54
CA TYR A 145 0.04 6.28 19.43
C TYR A 145 1.06 6.35 20.57
N PHE A 146 2.28 6.83 20.29
CA PHE A 146 3.30 7.01 21.32
C PHE A 146 2.90 8.04 22.38
N VAL A 147 2.40 9.21 21.94
CA VAL A 147 1.95 10.28 22.85
C VAL A 147 0.74 9.84 23.69
N ILE A 148 -0.23 9.15 23.09
CA ILE A 148 -1.40 8.62 23.82
C ILE A 148 -0.97 7.57 24.84
N THR A 149 -0.04 6.67 24.49
CA THR A 149 0.44 5.62 25.42
C THR A 149 1.15 6.23 26.62
N ILE A 150 1.98 7.26 26.40
CA ILE A 150 2.62 8.00 27.48
C ILE A 150 1.57 8.67 28.36
N LEU A 151 0.60 9.38 27.79
CA LEU A 151 -0.42 10.08 28.58
C LEU A 151 -1.24 9.12 29.47
N VAL A 152 -1.54 7.92 28.97
CA VAL A 152 -2.27 6.88 29.72
C VAL A 152 -1.41 6.20 30.79
N MET A 153 -0.08 6.20 30.66
CA MET A 153 0.82 5.66 31.69
C MET A 153 1.03 6.60 32.89
N TYR A 154 0.71 7.88 32.75
CA TYR A 154 0.88 8.90 33.80
C TYR A 154 -0.45 9.37 34.44
N LEU A 155 -1.56 8.69 34.14
CA LEU A 155 -2.88 8.88 34.76
C LEU A 155 -3.29 7.60 35.50
#